data_AF-A0A164QP75-F1
#
_entry.id   AF-A0A164QP75-F1
#
_cell.length_a   1.000
_cell.length_b   1.000
_cell.length_c   1.000
_cell.angle_alpha   90.00
_cell.angle_beta   90.00
_cell.angle_gamma   90.00
#
_symmetry.space_group_name_H-M   'P 1'
#
loop_
_entity.id
_entity.type
_entity.pdbx_description
1 polymer ?
#
loop_
_entity_poly.entity_id
_entity_poly.type
_entity_poly.pdbx_seq_one_letter_code
_entity_poly.pdbx_strand_id
1 'polypeptide(L)'
;MAELFTASAWSTPYSFARNSISSLGVTSCEVDSCSPMHDVMNSTFVALGVLTLVGAYFLHRHIRNGRSKKWILSLAVIIAVSTAATGLFPANDGTIMHWAAVMPGFVARHVVLVLIAWHLWHERRVVALWSALCALVGVVGAILMLAQTLHFGLGERLALYPMPAWMAVTGAAVLLALARRTVLRRFDFSWLGYLRIPLRVRTKPRPALSVAPLVPSSE
;
A
#
# COMPACT_ATOMS: atom_id res chain seq x y z
N MET A 1 -4.71 3.32 14.85
CA MET A 1 -5.03 4.49 15.70
C MET A 1 -6.48 4.47 16.14
N ALA A 2 -7.47 4.48 15.24
CA ALA A 2 -8.89 4.42 15.61
C ALA A 2 -9.26 3.21 16.48
N GLU A 3 -8.74 2.04 16.16
CA GLU A 3 -8.96 0.82 16.96
C GLU A 3 -8.49 0.99 18.41
N LEU A 4 -7.23 1.40 18.62
CA LEU A 4 -6.67 1.63 19.96
C LEU A 4 -7.47 2.67 20.74
N PHE A 5 -7.85 3.77 20.08
CA PHE A 5 -8.64 4.84 20.70
C PHE A 5 -10.04 4.36 21.10
N THR A 6 -10.70 3.61 20.22
CA THR A 6 -12.04 3.06 20.49
C THR A 6 -11.97 2.00 21.59
N ALA A 7 -10.95 1.14 21.57
CA ALA A 7 -10.73 0.10 22.57
C ALA A 7 -10.39 0.68 23.95
N SER A 8 -9.70 1.83 24.01
CA SER A 8 -9.42 2.49 25.29
C SER A 8 -10.66 3.08 25.96
N ALA A 9 -11.74 3.31 25.19
CA ALA A 9 -13.01 3.80 25.70
C ALA A 9 -14.01 2.67 26.00
N TRP A 10 -13.62 1.40 25.80
CA TRP A 10 -14.48 0.25 26.05
C TRP A 10 -14.86 0.15 27.53
N SER A 11 -16.10 -0.27 27.84
CA SER A 11 -16.62 -0.29 29.23
C SER A 11 -15.86 -1.24 30.16
N THR A 12 -15.36 -2.35 29.61
CA THR A 12 -14.52 -3.37 30.25
C THR A 12 -13.16 -3.46 29.54
N PRO A 13 -12.12 -4.08 30.13
CA PRO A 13 -10.82 -4.23 29.48
C PRO A 13 -10.93 -5.01 28.16
N TYR A 14 -10.79 -4.30 27.03
CA TYR A 14 -10.83 -4.89 25.69
C TYR A 14 -9.61 -5.79 25.45
N SER A 15 -9.84 -7.02 25.03
CA SER A 15 -8.78 -7.97 24.68
C SER A 15 -8.56 -8.00 23.17
N PHE A 16 -7.49 -7.38 22.69
CA PHE A 16 -7.07 -7.48 21.27
C PHE A 16 -6.82 -8.92 20.81
N ALA A 17 -6.53 -9.82 21.75
CA ALA A 17 -6.36 -11.22 21.40
C ALA A 17 -7.68 -11.90 21.09
N ARG A 18 -8.70 -11.68 21.93
CA ARG A 18 -9.96 -12.43 21.91
C ARG A 18 -11.10 -11.71 21.21
N ASN A 19 -11.22 -10.40 21.40
CA ASN A 19 -12.31 -9.61 20.87
C ASN A 19 -12.10 -9.27 19.40
N SER A 20 -13.20 -9.29 18.65
CA SER A 20 -13.20 -8.90 17.25
C SER A 20 -13.02 -7.39 17.10
N ILE A 21 -12.35 -6.99 16.03
CA ILE A 21 -12.29 -5.61 15.58
C ILE A 21 -13.72 -5.10 15.31
N SER A 22 -14.60 -5.89 14.69
CA SER A 22 -15.98 -5.49 14.42
C SER A 22 -16.80 -5.22 15.68
N SER A 23 -16.41 -5.78 16.83
CA SER A 23 -17.06 -5.47 18.11
C SER A 23 -16.89 -3.98 18.48
N LEU A 24 -15.81 -3.33 18.04
CA LEU A 24 -15.59 -1.88 18.22
C LEU A 24 -16.56 -1.00 17.41
N GLY A 25 -17.31 -1.59 16.48
CA GLY A 25 -18.34 -0.89 15.71
C GLY A 25 -19.76 -1.09 16.24
N VAL A 26 -19.95 -1.94 17.26
CA VAL A 26 -21.28 -2.29 17.80
C VAL A 26 -21.90 -1.06 18.48
N THR A 27 -23.13 -0.74 18.10
CA THR A 27 -23.86 0.46 18.56
C THR A 27 -24.71 0.23 19.80
N SER A 28 -25.04 -1.03 20.10
CA SER A 28 -25.72 -1.42 21.33
C SER A 28 -24.71 -1.64 22.47
N CYS A 29 -25.15 -1.43 23.71
CA CYS A 29 -24.33 -1.70 24.88
C CYS A 29 -24.92 -2.84 25.71
N GLU A 30 -24.08 -3.83 26.00
CA GLU A 30 -24.31 -4.90 26.95
C GLU A 30 -23.33 -4.77 28.11
N VAL A 31 -23.63 -5.40 29.25
CA VAL A 31 -22.85 -5.26 30.51
C VAL A 31 -21.36 -5.52 30.30
N ASP A 32 -21.01 -6.54 29.50
CA ASP A 32 -19.62 -6.93 29.24
C ASP A 32 -19.09 -6.46 27.87
N SER A 33 -19.91 -5.78 27.07
CA SER A 33 -19.60 -5.42 25.69
C SER A 33 -20.29 -4.11 25.30
N CYS A 34 -19.60 -2.99 25.48
CA CYS A 34 -20.07 -1.67 25.08
C CYS A 34 -18.92 -0.89 24.46
N SER A 35 -19.18 -0.30 23.28
CA SER A 35 -18.21 0.50 22.53
C SER A 35 -18.69 1.96 22.41
N PRO A 36 -18.46 2.82 23.43
CA PRO A 36 -18.94 4.20 23.42
C PRO A 36 -18.43 5.05 22.25
N MET A 37 -17.29 4.68 21.68
CA MET A 37 -16.66 5.37 20.54
C MET A 37 -16.87 4.61 19.22
N HIS A 38 -17.96 3.84 19.09
CA HIS A 38 -18.27 3.07 17.88
C HIS A 38 -18.26 3.94 16.60
N ASP A 39 -18.67 5.20 16.70
CA ASP A 39 -18.68 6.14 15.58
C ASP A 39 -17.28 6.38 15.01
N VAL A 40 -16.25 6.43 15.86
CA VAL A 40 -14.85 6.58 15.42
C VAL A 40 -14.43 5.37 14.60
N MET A 41 -14.78 4.17 15.07
CA MET A 41 -14.44 2.93 14.39
C MET A 41 -15.18 2.78 13.06
N ASN A 42 -16.50 2.96 13.08
CA ASN A 42 -17.37 2.84 11.91
C ASN A 42 -17.02 3.88 10.85
N SER A 43 -16.79 5.14 11.25
CA SER A 43 -16.32 6.19 10.35
C SER A 43 -14.95 5.88 9.76
N THR A 44 -14.06 5.23 10.52
CA THR A 44 -12.75 4.80 10.00
C THR A 44 -12.89 3.74 8.92
N PHE A 45 -13.81 2.78 9.06
CA PHE A 45 -14.09 1.81 8.01
C PHE A 45 -14.64 2.48 6.75
N VAL A 46 -15.59 3.40 6.88
CA VAL A 46 -16.12 4.19 5.75
C VAL A 46 -14.99 4.98 5.08
N ALA A 47 -14.19 5.73 5.86
CA ALA A 47 -13.08 6.51 5.35
C ALA A 47 -12.03 5.64 4.64
N LEU A 48 -11.70 4.47 5.19
CA LEU A 48 -10.77 3.52 4.57
C LEU A 48 -11.32 2.97 3.25
N GLY A 49 -12.62 2.66 3.18
CA GLY A 49 -13.28 2.27 1.93
C GLY A 49 -13.18 3.36 0.86
N VAL A 50 -13.51 4.61 1.23
CA VAL A 50 -13.39 5.77 0.33
C VAL A 50 -11.95 5.99 -0.14
N LEU A 51 -10.98 5.96 0.78
CA LEU A 51 -9.56 6.10 0.44
C LEU A 51 -9.07 4.98 -0.47
N THR A 52 -9.57 3.76 -0.29
CA THR A 52 -9.27 2.63 -1.18
C THR A 52 -9.79 2.91 -2.60
N LEU A 53 -11.02 3.42 -2.72
CA LEU A 53 -11.62 3.77 -4.01
C LEU A 53 -10.85 4.90 -4.71
N VAL A 54 -10.49 5.95 -3.95
CA VAL A 54 -9.68 7.07 -4.45
C VAL A 54 -8.29 6.59 -4.89
N GLY A 55 -7.66 5.72 -4.11
CA GLY A 55 -6.39 5.09 -4.47
C GLY A 55 -6.49 4.28 -5.77
N ALA A 56 -7.54 3.46 -5.92
CA ALA A 56 -7.81 2.70 -7.14
C ALA A 56 -8.03 3.63 -8.35
N TYR A 57 -8.73 4.75 -8.15
CA TYR A 57 -8.88 5.78 -9.17
C TYR A 57 -7.54 6.41 -9.55
N PHE A 58 -6.65 6.78 -8.64
CA PHE A 58 -5.35 7.31 -9.08
C PHE A 58 -4.47 6.24 -9.75
N LEU A 59 -4.59 4.99 -9.30
CA LEU A 59 -3.84 3.86 -9.84
C LEU A 59 -4.29 3.49 -11.27
N HIS A 60 -5.57 3.68 -11.64
CA HIS A 60 -6.07 3.30 -12.97
C HIS A 60 -5.32 3.99 -14.11
N ARG A 61 -4.80 5.20 -13.90
CA ARG A 61 -4.05 5.95 -14.93
C ARG A 61 -2.63 5.43 -15.15
N HIS A 62 -2.08 4.74 -14.16
CA HIS A 62 -0.68 4.33 -14.13
C HIS A 62 -0.47 2.85 -14.50
N ILE A 63 -1.54 2.04 -14.48
CA ILE A 63 -1.47 0.63 -14.90
C ILE A 63 -1.76 0.50 -16.40
N ARG A 64 -0.91 -0.27 -17.10
CA ARG A 64 -1.08 -0.61 -18.52
C ARG A 64 -2.40 -1.33 -18.76
N ASN A 65 -3.08 -0.98 -19.86
CA ASN A 65 -4.36 -1.59 -20.20
C ASN A 65 -4.21 -3.11 -20.44
N GLY A 66 -5.10 -3.91 -19.86
CA GLY A 66 -5.07 -5.37 -19.95
C GLY A 66 -6.04 -6.05 -18.99
N ARG A 67 -6.12 -7.38 -19.03
CA ARG A 67 -7.00 -8.18 -18.16
C ARG A 67 -6.63 -8.00 -16.68
N SER A 68 -5.33 -7.99 -16.35
CA SER A 68 -4.85 -7.82 -14.97
C SER A 68 -5.28 -6.48 -14.37
N LYS A 69 -5.26 -5.40 -15.16
CA LYS A 69 -5.77 -4.09 -14.73
C LYS A 69 -7.25 -4.16 -14.35
N LYS A 70 -8.09 -4.82 -15.17
CA LYS A 70 -9.51 -4.99 -14.88
C LYS A 70 -9.70 -5.74 -13.57
N TRP A 71 -9.01 -6.87 -13.38
CA TRP A 71 -9.10 -7.64 -12.14
C TRP A 71 -8.66 -6.85 -10.90
N ILE A 72 -7.50 -6.18 -10.96
CA ILE A 72 -6.99 -5.39 -9.83
C ILE A 72 -7.98 -4.28 -9.46
N LEU A 73 -8.50 -3.54 -10.45
CA LEU A 73 -9.44 -2.45 -10.20
C LEU A 73 -10.80 -2.96 -9.71
N SER A 74 -11.33 -4.03 -10.28
CA SER A 74 -12.58 -4.64 -9.81
C SER A 74 -12.46 -5.13 -8.36
N LEU A 75 -11.37 -5.81 -8.01
CA LEU A 75 -11.11 -6.23 -6.64
C LEU A 75 -10.94 -5.04 -5.70
N ALA A 76 -10.25 -3.98 -6.14
CA ALA A 76 -10.12 -2.75 -5.34
C ALA A 76 -11.48 -2.09 -5.07
N VAL A 77 -12.39 -2.07 -6.04
CA VAL A 77 -13.77 -1.58 -5.85
C VAL A 77 -14.53 -2.47 -4.87
N ILE A 78 -14.43 -3.79 -4.99
CA ILE A 78 -15.06 -4.73 -4.04
C ILE A 78 -14.54 -4.49 -2.62
N ILE A 79 -13.23 -4.35 -2.44
CA ILE A 79 -12.61 -4.04 -1.14
C ILE A 79 -13.13 -2.71 -0.61
N ALA A 80 -13.16 -1.66 -1.44
CA ALA A 80 -13.63 -0.34 -1.04
C ALA A 80 -15.09 -0.37 -0.56
N VAL A 81 -15.98 -0.95 -1.35
CA VAL A 81 -17.42 -1.03 -1.04
C VAL A 81 -17.65 -1.89 0.18
N SER A 82 -17.02 -3.07 0.27
CA SER A 82 -17.15 -3.97 1.40
C SER A 82 -16.64 -3.35 2.70
N THR A 83 -15.50 -2.66 2.65
CA THR A 83 -14.93 -1.98 3.83
C THR A 83 -15.84 -0.85 4.30
N ALA A 84 -16.37 -0.03 3.38
CA ALA A 84 -17.31 1.02 3.73
C ALA A 84 -18.63 0.46 4.28
N ALA A 85 -19.19 -0.58 3.63
CA ALA A 85 -20.39 -1.26 4.09
C ALA A 85 -20.22 -1.85 5.50
N THR A 86 -19.03 -2.35 5.86
CA THR A 86 -18.75 -2.87 7.21
C THR A 86 -18.91 -1.78 8.29
N GLY A 87 -18.58 -0.52 7.97
CA GLY A 87 -18.81 0.61 8.88
C GLY A 87 -20.27 1.09 8.90
N LEU A 88 -21.03 0.84 7.84
CA LEU A 88 -22.46 1.21 7.75
C LEU A 88 -23.39 0.16 8.35
N PHE A 89 -22.94 -1.10 8.41
CA PHE A 89 -23.68 -2.23 8.97
C PHE A 89 -22.88 -2.86 10.12
N PRO A 90 -22.92 -2.27 11.33
CA PRO A 90 -22.36 -2.83 12.55
C PRO A 90 -22.72 -4.30 12.79
N ALA A 91 -21.92 -4.98 13.61
CA ALA A 91 -22.12 -6.40 13.87
C ALA A 91 -23.47 -6.74 14.55
N ASN A 92 -24.11 -5.76 15.20
CA ASN A 92 -25.42 -5.89 15.82
C ASN A 92 -26.61 -5.60 14.89
N ASP A 93 -26.39 -5.26 13.61
CA ASP A 93 -27.45 -5.14 12.59
C ASP A 93 -27.93 -6.49 12.04
N GLY A 94 -27.32 -7.58 12.52
CA GLY A 94 -27.63 -8.95 12.16
C GLY A 94 -26.48 -9.66 11.46
N THR A 95 -26.23 -10.91 11.87
CA THR A 95 -25.09 -11.70 11.43
C THR A 95 -24.98 -11.80 9.91
N ILE A 96 -26.09 -12.09 9.21
CA ILE A 96 -26.08 -12.26 7.75
C ILE A 96 -25.70 -10.96 7.05
N MET A 97 -26.26 -9.83 7.49
CA MET A 97 -26.00 -8.52 6.89
C MET A 97 -24.54 -8.09 7.09
N HIS A 98 -24.04 -8.22 8.32
CA HIS A 98 -22.65 -7.88 8.62
C HIS A 98 -21.66 -8.77 7.86
N TRP A 99 -21.93 -10.08 7.78
CA TRP A 99 -21.09 -11.00 7.01
C TRP A 99 -21.13 -10.70 5.51
N ALA A 100 -22.30 -10.41 4.95
CA ALA A 100 -22.43 -10.00 3.55
C ALA A 100 -21.66 -8.69 3.26
N ALA A 101 -21.62 -7.77 4.23
CA ALA A 101 -20.84 -6.54 4.13
C ALA A 101 -19.32 -6.80 4.16
N VAL A 102 -18.82 -7.63 5.08
CA VAL A 102 -17.37 -7.77 5.34
C VAL A 102 -16.67 -8.83 4.47
N MET A 103 -17.35 -9.93 4.13
CA MET A 103 -16.74 -11.11 3.49
C MET A 103 -16.19 -10.86 2.08
N PRO A 104 -16.87 -10.10 1.18
CA PRO A 104 -16.34 -9.83 -0.14
C PRO A 104 -14.97 -9.15 -0.10
N GLY A 105 -14.82 -8.12 0.76
CA GLY A 105 -13.57 -7.42 0.97
C GLY A 105 -12.55 -8.27 1.73
N PHE A 106 -13.01 -9.16 2.62
CA PHE A 106 -12.17 -10.13 3.32
C PHE A 106 -11.41 -11.03 2.34
N VAL A 107 -12.09 -11.60 1.35
CA VAL A 107 -11.45 -12.45 0.35
C VAL A 107 -10.67 -11.61 -0.66
N ALA A 108 -11.30 -10.56 -1.20
CA ALA A 108 -10.74 -9.77 -2.31
C ALA A 108 -9.38 -9.14 -1.98
N ARG A 109 -9.13 -8.73 -0.73
CA ARG A 109 -7.86 -8.12 -0.34
C ARG A 109 -6.66 -9.06 -0.43
N HIS A 110 -6.86 -10.34 -0.15
CA HIS A 110 -5.79 -11.34 -0.27
C HIS A 110 -5.50 -11.63 -1.74
N VAL A 111 -6.56 -11.81 -2.53
CA VAL A 111 -6.46 -12.06 -3.97
C VAL A 111 -5.77 -10.90 -4.68
N VAL A 112 -6.14 -9.65 -4.36
CA VAL A 112 -5.52 -8.48 -5.03
C VAL A 112 -4.04 -8.34 -4.70
N LEU A 113 -3.63 -8.60 -3.46
CA LEU A 113 -2.22 -8.53 -3.06
C LEU A 113 -1.37 -9.61 -3.76
N VAL A 114 -1.90 -10.83 -3.91
CA VAL A 114 -1.25 -11.90 -4.69
C VAL A 114 -1.13 -11.50 -6.17
N LEU A 115 -2.19 -10.95 -6.76
CA LEU A 115 -2.15 -10.49 -8.16
C LEU A 115 -1.16 -9.35 -8.38
N ILE A 116 -1.09 -8.39 -7.45
CA ILE A 116 -0.11 -7.30 -7.50
C ILE A 116 1.31 -7.86 -7.36
N ALA A 117 1.54 -8.78 -6.42
CA ALA A 117 2.84 -9.42 -6.23
C ALA A 117 3.32 -10.13 -7.50
N TRP A 118 2.44 -10.92 -8.11
CA TRP A 118 2.71 -11.60 -9.38
C TRP A 118 3.05 -10.59 -10.47
N HIS A 119 2.16 -9.62 -10.70
CA HIS A 119 2.28 -8.71 -11.83
C HIS A 119 3.53 -7.84 -11.76
N LEU A 120 3.93 -7.43 -10.56
CA LEU A 120 5.07 -6.54 -10.34
C LEU A 120 6.39 -7.28 -10.07
N TRP A 121 6.41 -8.62 -10.11
CA TRP A 121 7.56 -9.43 -9.70
C TRP A 121 8.85 -9.12 -10.47
N HIS A 122 8.73 -8.83 -11.76
CA HIS A 122 9.86 -8.52 -12.65
C HIS A 122 10.08 -7.02 -12.85
N GLU A 123 9.05 -6.18 -12.66
CA GLU A 123 9.14 -4.73 -12.90
C GLU A 123 9.52 -3.94 -11.64
N ARG A 124 8.99 -4.34 -10.47
CA ARG A 124 9.10 -3.60 -9.21
C ARG A 124 9.25 -4.57 -8.04
N ARG A 125 10.42 -5.23 -7.97
CA ARG A 125 10.68 -6.33 -7.03
C ARG A 125 10.35 -6.01 -5.58
N VAL A 126 10.69 -4.81 -5.11
CA VAL A 126 10.42 -4.38 -3.72
C VAL A 126 8.92 -4.32 -3.42
N VAL A 127 8.13 -3.74 -4.33
CA VAL A 127 6.66 -3.67 -4.18
C VAL A 127 6.06 -5.06 -4.24
N ALA A 128 6.57 -5.92 -5.13
CA ALA A 128 6.11 -7.28 -5.26
C ALA A 128 6.37 -8.11 -3.98
N LEU A 129 7.56 -8.03 -3.40
CA LEU A 129 7.90 -8.70 -2.14
C LEU A 129 7.05 -8.17 -0.97
N TRP A 130 6.85 -6.86 -0.88
CA TRP A 130 5.98 -6.28 0.14
C TRP A 130 4.51 -6.74 -0.01
N SER A 131 4.02 -6.81 -1.25
CA SER A 131 2.68 -7.33 -1.56
C SER A 131 2.55 -8.80 -1.20
N ALA A 132 3.56 -9.61 -1.54
CA ALA A 132 3.61 -11.03 -1.21
C ALA A 132 3.66 -11.27 0.31
N LEU A 133 4.44 -10.49 1.05
CA LEU A 133 4.50 -10.56 2.51
C LEU A 133 3.14 -10.21 3.12
N CYS A 134 2.50 -9.12 2.68
CA CYS A 134 1.18 -8.75 3.18
C CYS A 134 0.12 -9.81 2.85
N ALA A 135 0.16 -10.38 1.63
CA ALA A 135 -0.72 -11.48 1.25
C ALA A 135 -0.50 -12.71 2.13
N LEU A 136 0.75 -13.10 2.35
CA LEU A 136 1.12 -14.26 3.18
C LEU A 136 0.64 -14.08 4.62
N VAL A 137 0.96 -12.95 5.26
CA VAL A 137 0.51 -12.66 6.63
C VAL A 137 -1.01 -12.67 6.72
N GLY A 138 -1.69 -12.07 5.74
CA GLY A 138 -3.15 -12.05 5.66
C GLY A 138 -3.77 -13.44 5.58
N VAL A 139 -3.29 -14.25 4.63
CA VAL A 139 -3.77 -15.62 4.40
C VAL A 139 -3.48 -16.51 5.62
N VAL A 140 -2.28 -16.43 6.19
CA VAL A 140 -1.93 -17.17 7.41
C VAL A 140 -2.84 -16.74 8.56
N GLY A 141 -3.07 -15.44 8.75
CA GLY A 141 -4.00 -14.92 9.75
C GLY A 141 -5.42 -15.48 9.59
N ALA A 142 -5.92 -15.48 8.35
CA ALA A 142 -7.24 -16.02 8.02
C ALA A 142 -7.32 -17.54 8.28
N ILE A 143 -6.30 -18.30 7.91
CA ILE A 143 -6.24 -19.75 8.15
C ILE A 143 -6.21 -20.04 9.66
N LEU A 144 -5.35 -19.35 10.42
CA LEU A 144 -5.24 -19.55 11.87
C LEU A 144 -6.55 -19.19 12.59
N MET A 145 -7.25 -18.15 12.13
CA MET A 145 -8.57 -17.77 12.62
C MET A 145 -9.61 -18.87 12.34
N LEU A 146 -9.68 -19.36 11.11
CA LEU A 146 -10.66 -20.38 10.70
C LEU A 146 -10.38 -21.74 11.33
N ALA A 147 -9.11 -22.11 11.49
CA ALA A 147 -8.68 -23.34 12.14
C ALA A 147 -8.82 -23.27 13.68
N GLN A 148 -9.20 -22.11 14.24
CA GLN A 148 -9.31 -21.87 15.68
C GLN A 148 -8.03 -22.18 16.46
N THR A 149 -6.87 -22.14 15.79
CA THR A 149 -5.55 -22.39 16.39
C THR A 149 -4.94 -21.15 17.01
N LEU A 150 -5.50 -19.97 16.71
CA LEU A 150 -5.14 -18.68 17.28
C LEU A 150 -6.39 -18.02 17.85
N HIS A 151 -6.23 -17.17 18.88
CA HIS A 151 -7.35 -16.38 19.36
C HIS A 151 -7.97 -15.56 18.22
N PHE A 152 -9.30 -15.56 18.15
CA PHE A 152 -10.06 -15.01 17.03
C PHE A 152 -9.64 -13.57 16.69
N GLY A 153 -9.53 -12.70 17.70
CA GLY A 153 -9.12 -11.30 17.53
C GLY A 153 -7.71 -11.13 16.94
N LEU A 154 -6.74 -12.00 17.27
CA LEU A 154 -5.41 -11.94 16.64
C LEU A 154 -5.47 -12.41 15.18
N GLY A 155 -6.17 -13.52 14.93
CA GLY A 155 -6.31 -14.07 13.58
C GLY A 155 -6.99 -13.08 12.64
N GLU A 156 -8.06 -12.43 13.11
CA GLU A 156 -8.74 -11.35 12.41
C GLU A 156 -7.78 -10.20 12.11
N ARG A 157 -7.03 -9.69 13.09
CA ARG A 157 -6.05 -8.61 12.90
C ARG A 157 -4.99 -8.96 11.86
N LEU A 158 -4.44 -10.17 11.92
CA LEU A 158 -3.48 -10.67 10.94
C LEU A 158 -4.10 -10.76 9.55
N ALA A 159 -5.39 -11.08 9.42
CA ALA A 159 -6.12 -11.13 8.15
C ALA A 159 -6.55 -9.75 7.61
N LEU A 160 -6.86 -8.78 8.48
CA LEU A 160 -7.39 -7.47 8.09
C LEU A 160 -6.27 -6.44 7.87
N TYR A 161 -5.29 -6.32 8.76
CA TYR A 161 -4.30 -5.23 8.76
C TYR A 161 -3.24 -5.21 7.64
N PRO A 162 -2.86 -6.33 7.01
CA PRO A 162 -1.85 -6.28 5.96
C PRO A 162 -2.23 -5.40 4.78
N MET A 163 -3.52 -5.32 4.40
CA MET A 163 -3.93 -4.47 3.28
C MET A 163 -3.85 -2.97 3.61
N PRO A 164 -4.41 -2.45 4.73
CA PRO A 164 -4.19 -1.07 5.15
C PRO A 164 -2.71 -0.71 5.34
N ALA A 165 -1.91 -1.63 5.91
CA ALA A 165 -0.46 -1.43 6.03
C ALA A 165 0.19 -1.33 4.65
N TRP A 166 -0.21 -2.19 3.70
CA TRP A 166 0.26 -2.14 2.34
C TRP A 166 -0.05 -0.80 1.67
N MET A 167 -1.30 -0.33 1.80
CA MET A 167 -1.76 0.95 1.26
C MET A 167 -1.00 2.14 1.88
N ALA A 168 -0.79 2.13 3.20
CA ALA A 168 -0.08 3.19 3.89
C ALA A 168 1.37 3.29 3.43
N VAL A 169 2.10 2.15 3.40
CA VAL A 169 3.51 2.11 2.99
C VAL A 169 3.68 2.47 1.51
N THR A 170 2.90 1.85 0.62
CA THR A 170 3.02 2.09 -0.83
C THR A 170 2.51 3.47 -1.21
N GLY A 171 1.41 3.93 -0.63
CA GLY A 171 0.87 5.27 -0.81
C GLY A 171 1.86 6.34 -0.35
N ALA A 172 2.42 6.22 0.85
CA ALA A 172 3.44 7.14 1.34
C ALA A 172 4.68 7.14 0.45
N ALA A 173 5.17 5.98 0.02
CA ALA A 173 6.32 5.89 -0.88
C ALA A 173 6.08 6.60 -2.22
N VAL A 174 4.88 6.45 -2.80
CA VAL A 174 4.48 7.14 -4.03
C VAL A 174 4.39 8.66 -3.82
N LEU A 175 3.74 9.11 -2.75
CA LEU A 175 3.60 10.54 -2.44
C LEU A 175 4.96 11.19 -2.21
N LEU A 176 5.86 10.55 -1.46
CA LEU A 176 7.23 11.02 -1.23
C LEU A 176 8.03 11.08 -2.53
N ALA A 177 7.88 10.08 -3.42
CA ALA A 177 8.53 10.09 -4.73
C ALA A 177 8.01 11.22 -5.63
N LEU A 178 6.71 11.51 -5.60
CA LEU A 178 6.10 12.62 -6.33
C LEU A 178 6.58 13.97 -5.78
N ALA A 179 6.58 14.14 -4.46
CA ALA A 179 7.05 15.37 -3.81
C ALA A 179 8.53 15.66 -4.13
N ARG A 180 9.40 14.64 -4.12
CA ARG A 180 10.80 14.79 -4.54
C ARG A 180 10.91 15.25 -6.00
N ARG A 181 10.09 14.69 -6.90
CA ARG A 181 10.12 15.05 -8.33
C ARG A 181 9.59 16.46 -8.60
N THR A 182 8.64 16.96 -7.83
CA THR A 182 8.05 18.30 -8.03
C THR A 182 8.83 19.40 -7.33
N VAL A 183 9.36 19.14 -6.13
CA VAL A 183 10.11 20.13 -5.34
C VAL A 183 11.55 20.26 -5.84
N LEU A 184 12.28 19.14 -6.04
CA LEU A 184 13.69 19.20 -6.47
C LEU A 184 13.86 19.64 -7.93
N ARG A 185 12.84 19.51 -8.79
CA ARG A 185 12.86 20.10 -10.15
C ARG A 185 12.67 21.62 -10.14
N ARG A 186 12.01 22.19 -9.12
CA ARG A 186 11.85 23.65 -9.00
C ARG A 186 13.11 24.33 -8.48
N PHE A 187 13.95 23.61 -7.76
CA PHE A 187 15.29 24.05 -7.41
C PHE A 187 16.25 23.67 -8.54
N ASP A 188 16.29 24.49 -9.58
CA ASP A 188 17.37 24.41 -10.57
C ASP A 188 18.68 24.74 -9.85
N PHE A 189 19.53 23.74 -9.65
CA PHE A 189 20.86 23.90 -9.07
C PHE A 189 21.83 24.55 -10.08
N SER A 190 21.35 25.46 -10.93
CA SER A 190 22.16 26.23 -11.88
C SER A 190 23.25 27.07 -11.17
N TRP A 191 23.06 27.39 -9.89
CA TRP A 191 24.08 28.03 -9.04
C TRP A 191 25.30 27.14 -8.72
N LEU A 192 25.19 25.81 -8.79
CA LEU A 192 26.35 24.90 -8.66
C LEU A 192 27.22 24.86 -9.93
N GLY A 193 26.77 25.46 -11.04
CA GLY A 193 27.55 25.63 -12.27
C GLY A 193 28.65 26.69 -12.17
N TYR A 194 28.52 27.66 -11.25
CA TYR A 194 29.48 28.76 -11.09
C TYR A 194 30.77 28.37 -10.36
N LEU A 195 30.82 27.20 -9.71
CA LEU A 195 32.01 26.67 -9.05
C LEU A 195 32.91 25.80 -9.94
N ARG A 196 32.59 25.67 -11.24
CA ARG A 196 33.54 25.09 -12.21
C ARG A 196 34.61 26.12 -12.54
N ILE A 197 35.65 26.15 -11.71
CA ILE A 197 36.94 26.74 -12.06
C ILE A 197 37.36 26.11 -13.41
N PRO A 198 37.55 26.89 -14.48
CA PRO A 198 38.08 26.33 -15.72
C PRO A 198 39.54 25.95 -15.46
N LEU A 199 39.78 24.65 -15.28
CA LEU A 199 41.13 24.09 -15.38
C LEU A 199 41.60 24.31 -16.81
N ARG A 200 42.35 25.41 -17.02
CA ARG A 200 43.02 25.72 -18.26
C ARG A 200 44.14 24.70 -18.46
N VAL A 201 43.80 23.55 -19.05
CA VAL A 201 44.79 22.59 -19.52
C VAL A 201 45.57 23.27 -20.64
N ARG A 202 46.80 23.68 -20.32
CA ARG A 202 47.76 24.24 -21.29
C ARG A 202 48.19 23.11 -22.20
N THR A 203 47.54 22.97 -23.35
CA THR A 203 47.97 22.05 -24.41
C THR A 203 49.34 22.46 -24.93
N LYS A 204 50.35 21.62 -24.71
CA LYS A 204 51.67 21.75 -25.34
C LYS A 204 51.51 21.60 -26.87
N PRO A 205 52.15 22.44 -27.70
CA PRO A 205 52.12 22.25 -29.15
C PRO A 205 52.85 20.95 -29.53
N ARG A 206 52.23 20.17 -30.43
CA ARG A 206 52.84 18.97 -31.03
C ARG A 206 54.03 19.40 -31.90
N PRO A 207 55.19 18.72 -31.83
CA PRO A 207 56.25 18.93 -32.81
C PRO A 207 55.78 18.45 -34.19
N ALA A 208 56.05 19.27 -35.21
CA ALA A 208 55.76 18.95 -36.61
C ALA A 208 56.59 17.73 -37.03
N LEU A 209 55.91 16.68 -37.51
CA LEU A 209 56.55 15.57 -38.19
C LEU A 209 57.01 16.07 -39.58
N SER A 210 58.33 16.13 -39.75
CA SER A 210 59.01 16.32 -41.03
C SER A 210 58.61 15.20 -41.98
N VAL A 211 57.94 15.55 -43.07
CA VAL A 211 57.69 14.64 -44.19
C VAL A 211 59.00 14.47 -44.96
N ALA A 212 59.59 13.28 -44.90
CA ALA A 212 60.71 12.91 -45.77
C ALA A 212 60.18 12.55 -47.18
N PRO A 213 60.84 12.99 -48.26
CA PRO A 213 60.42 12.67 -49.62
C PRO A 213 60.71 11.21 -49.98
N LEU A 214 59.76 10.58 -50.66
CA LEU A 214 59.85 9.24 -51.24
C LEU A 214 60.92 9.23 -52.35
N VAL A 215 61.92 8.38 -52.20
CA VAL A 215 62.88 8.02 -53.26
C VAL A 215 62.36 6.74 -53.95
N PRO A 216 62.23 6.72 -55.29
CA PRO A 216 61.89 5.51 -56.04
C PRO A 216 63.13 4.88 -56.70
N SER A 217 63.28 3.55 -56.59
CA SER A 217 64.11 2.69 -57.49
C SER A 217 64.01 1.24 -56.97
N SER A 218 63.27 0.35 -57.65
CA SER A 218 63.72 -0.51 -58.77
C SER A 218 64.56 -1.70 -58.30
N GLU A 219 63.91 -2.86 -58.16
CA GLU A 219 64.17 -4.15 -58.84
C GLU A 219 63.17 -5.21 -58.36
#